data_AF-A0A840HZ00-F1
#
_entry.id   AF-A0A840HZ00-F1
#
_cell.length_a   1.000
_cell.length_b   1.000
_cell.length_c   1.000
_cell.angle_alpha   90.00
_cell.angle_beta   90.00
_cell.angle_gamma   90.00
#
_symmetry.space_group_name_H-M   'P 1'
#
loop_
_entity.id
_entity.type
_entity.pdbx_description
1 polymer ?
#
loop_
_entity_poly.entity_id
_entity_poly.type
_entity_poly.pdbx_seq_one_letter_code
_entity_poly.pdbx_strand_id
1 'polypeptide(L)'
;MKRPTAPLIGLALLGASACARSSYMGISMIPGAADRQVQALAVRAQAGDKQAQLDLGIRFEEGKGVPQDTARAVKLYQQAASDSGGRMWVYAPSPGNGAPARAIPIDRGPRQKGLEEAKRRANELVRSKGT
;
A
#
# COMPACT_ATOMS: atom_id res chain seq x y z
N MET A 1 34.70 -48.77 -22.98
CA MET A 1 33.94 -49.08 -21.73
C MET A 1 32.94 -47.95 -21.50
N LYS A 2 31.65 -48.18 -21.84
CA LYS A 2 30.45 -48.16 -20.97
C LYS A 2 30.15 -46.82 -20.24
N ARG A 3 29.00 -46.22 -20.59
CA ARG A 3 28.34 -44.98 -20.10
C ARG A 3 27.83 -45.16 -18.64
N PRO A 4 27.51 -44.08 -17.87
CA PRO A 4 26.20 -43.40 -17.99
C PRO A 4 26.28 -41.86 -17.78
N THR A 5 25.71 -41.01 -18.64
CA THR A 5 24.33 -40.47 -18.54
C THR A 5 23.81 -40.32 -17.11
N ALA A 6 23.90 -39.10 -16.55
CA ALA A 6 23.13 -38.67 -15.38
C ALA A 6 22.45 -37.33 -15.69
N PRO A 7 21.26 -37.06 -15.11
CA PRO A 7 20.16 -36.39 -15.78
C PRO A 7 20.11 -34.89 -15.53
N LEU A 8 19.38 -34.23 -16.45
CA LEU A 8 18.74 -32.92 -16.36
C LEU A 8 18.56 -32.42 -14.91
N ILE A 9 19.45 -31.53 -14.46
CA ILE A 9 19.19 -30.72 -13.27
C ILE A 9 18.08 -29.74 -13.67
N GLY A 10 16.95 -29.90 -12.99
CA GLY A 10 15.70 -29.25 -13.26
C GLY A 10 15.83 -27.74 -13.42
N LEU A 11 15.11 -27.25 -14.43
CA LEU A 11 14.67 -25.86 -14.50
C LEU A 11 13.89 -25.57 -13.21
N ALA A 12 14.60 -25.09 -12.19
CA ALA A 12 14.00 -24.46 -11.04
C ALA A 12 13.27 -23.22 -11.57
N LEU A 13 11.99 -23.37 -11.90
CA LEU A 13 11.04 -22.29 -11.90
C LEU A 13 11.04 -21.76 -10.47
N LEU A 14 12.00 -20.86 -10.18
CA LEU A 14 11.93 -19.94 -9.07
C LEU A 14 10.52 -19.39 -9.10
N GLY A 15 9.70 -19.82 -8.14
CA GLY A 15 8.34 -19.38 -7.97
C GLY A 15 8.37 -17.89 -7.74
N ALA A 16 8.31 -17.12 -8.82
CA ALA A 16 7.89 -15.74 -8.80
C ALA A 16 6.37 -15.76 -8.53
N SER A 17 5.99 -16.17 -7.32
CA SER A 17 4.77 -15.67 -6.70
C SER A 17 5.03 -14.22 -6.30
N ALA A 18 5.43 -13.41 -7.29
CA ALA A 18 5.00 -12.05 -7.34
C ALA A 18 3.52 -12.16 -7.68
N CYS A 19 2.70 -12.42 -6.67
CA CYS A 19 1.34 -11.90 -6.67
C CYS A 19 1.50 -10.37 -6.71
N ALA A 20 1.89 -9.82 -7.87
CA ALA A 20 1.62 -8.46 -8.23
C ALA A 20 0.13 -8.36 -7.95
N ARG A 21 -0.22 -7.60 -6.92
CA ARG A 21 -1.60 -7.51 -6.44
C ARG A 21 -2.39 -7.01 -7.63
N SER A 22 -3.01 -7.94 -8.34
CA SER A 22 -3.60 -7.66 -9.66
C SER A 22 -4.72 -6.63 -9.55
N SER A 23 -5.17 -6.39 -8.30
CA SER A 23 -6.02 -5.27 -7.95
C SER A 23 -5.60 -4.55 -6.68
N TYR A 24 -5.99 -3.28 -6.60
CA TYR A 24 -5.96 -2.47 -5.39
C TYR A 24 -7.36 -1.91 -5.16
N MET A 25 -7.93 -2.18 -3.98
CA MET A 25 -9.30 -1.78 -3.64
C MET A 25 -10.34 -2.13 -4.74
N GLY A 26 -10.18 -3.32 -5.36
CA GLY A 26 -11.07 -3.80 -6.42
C GLY A 26 -10.83 -3.19 -7.81
N ILE A 27 -9.86 -2.29 -7.97
CA ILE A 27 -9.45 -1.75 -9.27
C ILE A 27 -8.40 -2.66 -9.86
N SER A 28 -8.61 -3.18 -11.07
CA SER A 28 -7.61 -3.96 -11.80
C SER A 28 -6.42 -3.09 -12.21
N MET A 29 -5.22 -3.53 -11.87
CA MET A 29 -3.95 -2.88 -12.23
C MET A 29 -3.37 -3.39 -13.56
N ILE A 30 -4.08 -4.30 -14.24
CA ILE A 30 -3.75 -4.73 -15.60
C ILE A 30 -4.10 -3.61 -16.58
N PRO A 31 -3.17 -3.13 -17.43
CA PRO A 31 -3.44 -2.06 -18.39
C PRO A 31 -4.68 -2.35 -19.25
N GLY A 32 -5.60 -1.39 -19.33
CA GLY A 32 -6.80 -1.49 -20.17
C GLY A 32 -8.00 -2.21 -19.53
N ALA A 33 -7.87 -2.73 -18.31
CA ALA A 33 -8.97 -3.38 -17.58
C ALA A 33 -9.87 -2.42 -16.79
N ALA A 34 -9.46 -1.16 -16.62
CA ALA A 34 -10.20 -0.12 -15.92
C ALA A 34 -9.96 1.25 -16.58
N ASP A 35 -10.66 2.28 -16.11
CA ASP A 35 -10.37 3.67 -16.48
C ASP A 35 -8.87 3.96 -16.22
N ARG A 36 -8.17 4.45 -17.25
CA ARG A 36 -6.71 4.67 -17.21
C ARG A 36 -6.32 5.66 -16.11
N GLN A 37 -7.12 6.68 -15.85
CA GLN A 37 -6.84 7.69 -14.82
C GLN A 37 -6.97 7.08 -13.43
N VAL A 38 -8.06 6.35 -13.19
CA VAL A 38 -8.30 5.63 -11.93
C VAL A 38 -7.19 4.61 -11.68
N GLN A 39 -6.79 3.87 -12.71
CA GLN A 39 -5.74 2.88 -12.61
C GLN A 39 -4.39 3.52 -12.25
N ALA A 40 -4.03 4.64 -12.86
CA ALA A 40 -2.81 5.38 -12.53
C ALA A 40 -2.83 5.90 -11.09
N LEU A 41 -3.98 6.42 -10.63
CA LEU A 41 -4.19 6.81 -9.24
C LEU A 41 -4.06 5.62 -8.29
N ALA A 42 -4.63 4.46 -8.65
CA ALA A 42 -4.55 3.25 -7.83
C ALA A 42 -3.11 2.77 -7.63
N VAL A 43 -2.27 2.81 -8.68
CA VAL A 43 -0.85 2.47 -8.59
C VAL A 43 -0.11 3.41 -7.64
N ARG A 44 -0.29 4.71 -7.79
CA ARG A 44 0.34 5.71 -6.91
C ARG A 44 -0.17 5.64 -5.47
N ALA A 45 -1.48 5.47 -5.29
CA ALA A 45 -2.11 5.35 -3.98
C ALA A 45 -1.63 4.10 -3.23
N GLN A 46 -1.46 2.98 -3.93
CA GLN A 46 -0.87 1.75 -3.39
C GLN A 46 0.58 1.96 -2.96
N ALA A 47 1.35 2.77 -3.69
CA ALA A 47 2.72 3.14 -3.34
C ALA A 47 2.82 4.14 -2.16
N GLY A 48 1.70 4.59 -1.60
CA GLY A 48 1.67 5.49 -0.45
C GLY A 48 1.67 6.98 -0.80
N ASP A 49 1.45 7.33 -2.07
CA ASP A 49 1.28 8.72 -2.50
C ASP A 49 -0.03 9.28 -1.92
N LYS A 50 0.10 10.20 -0.95
CA LYS A 50 -1.04 10.77 -0.22
C LYS A 50 -1.98 11.55 -1.12
N GLN A 51 -1.47 12.24 -2.15
CA GLN A 51 -2.31 12.98 -3.08
C GLN A 51 -3.08 12.01 -3.97
N ALA A 52 -2.44 10.95 -4.46
CA ALA A 52 -3.14 9.92 -5.22
C ALA A 52 -4.19 9.18 -4.37
N GLN A 53 -3.93 8.97 -3.07
CA GLN A 53 -4.92 8.43 -2.13
C GLN A 53 -6.13 9.37 -1.98
N LEU A 54 -5.89 10.68 -1.82
CA LEU A 54 -6.95 11.68 -1.78
C LEU A 54 -7.76 11.68 -3.08
N ASP A 55 -7.09 11.81 -4.22
CA ASP A 55 -7.76 11.87 -5.53
C ASP A 55 -8.55 10.60 -5.83
N LEU A 56 -8.00 9.42 -5.53
CA LEU A 56 -8.71 8.16 -5.71
C LEU A 56 -9.91 8.04 -4.75
N GLY A 57 -9.78 8.57 -3.53
CA GLY A 57 -10.89 8.67 -2.60
C GLY A 57 -12.04 9.50 -3.18
N ILE A 58 -11.72 10.63 -3.82
CA ILE A 58 -12.71 11.49 -4.51
C ILE A 58 -13.38 10.73 -5.64
N ARG A 59 -12.63 9.94 -6.44
CA ARG A 59 -13.21 9.11 -7.50
C ARG A 59 -14.23 8.11 -6.97
N PHE A 60 -13.95 7.46 -5.84
CA PHE A 60 -14.89 6.57 -5.18
C PHE A 60 -16.07 7.31 -4.53
N GLU A 61 -15.86 8.51 -3.98
CA GLU A 61 -16.93 9.33 -3.40
C GLU A 61 -17.93 9.79 -4.46
N GLU A 62 -17.44 10.18 -5.63
CA GLU A 62 -18.24 10.73 -6.74
C GLU A 62 -18.69 9.67 -7.76
N GLY A 63 -18.14 8.45 -7.70
CA GLY A 63 -18.40 7.41 -8.70
C GLY A 63 -17.80 7.69 -10.09
N LYS A 64 -16.70 8.43 -10.17
CA LYS A 64 -16.06 8.82 -11.45
C LYS A 64 -15.01 7.79 -11.87
N GLY A 65 -15.32 7.02 -12.92
CA GLY A 65 -14.45 5.96 -13.45
C GLY A 65 -14.38 4.71 -12.57
N VAL A 66 -15.08 4.70 -11.43
CA VAL A 66 -15.29 3.57 -10.54
C VAL A 66 -16.72 3.64 -9.99
N PRO A 67 -17.33 2.51 -9.59
CA PRO A 67 -18.59 2.55 -8.84
C PRO A 67 -18.44 3.38 -7.57
N GLN A 68 -19.47 4.17 -7.24
CA GLN A 68 -19.47 4.97 -6.03
C GLN A 68 -19.38 4.06 -4.80
N ASP A 69 -18.39 4.29 -3.93
CA ASP A 69 -18.14 3.52 -2.72
C ASP A 69 -17.54 4.43 -1.64
N THR A 70 -18.43 5.06 -0.88
CA THR A 70 -18.07 5.95 0.23
C THR A 70 -17.22 5.26 1.30
N ALA A 71 -17.35 3.94 1.49
CA ALA A 71 -16.54 3.22 2.47
C ALA A 71 -15.09 3.08 2.01
N ARG A 72 -14.85 2.82 0.72
CA ARG A 72 -13.49 2.87 0.14
C ARG A 72 -12.93 4.28 0.14
N ALA A 73 -13.75 5.30 -0.17
CA ALA A 73 -13.35 6.70 -0.11
C ALA A 73 -12.82 7.08 1.29
N VAL A 74 -13.58 6.78 2.36
CA VAL A 74 -13.15 7.04 3.75
C VAL A 74 -11.83 6.36 4.07
N LYS A 75 -11.63 5.10 3.66
CA LYS A 75 -10.37 4.39 3.90
C LYS A 75 -9.18 5.07 3.22
N LEU A 76 -9.34 5.51 1.98
CA LEU A 76 -8.29 6.22 1.24
C LEU A 76 -8.00 7.59 1.86
N TYR A 77 -9.03 8.31 2.29
CA TYR A 77 -8.86 9.58 3.00
C TYR A 77 -8.13 9.42 4.33
N GLN A 78 -8.44 8.38 5.11
CA GLN A 78 -7.72 8.07 6.35
C GLN A 78 -6.25 7.77 6.10
N GLN A 79 -5.92 7.05 5.01
CA GLN A 79 -4.54 6.80 4.61
C GLN A 79 -3.81 8.10 4.24
N ALA A 80 -4.44 8.95 3.42
CA ALA A 80 -3.89 10.25 3.03
C ALA A 80 -3.72 11.21 4.21
N ALA A 81 -4.62 11.16 5.20
CA ALA A 81 -4.60 11.97 6.41
C ALA A 81 -3.59 11.50 7.47
N SER A 82 -3.04 10.29 7.34
CA SER A 82 -2.10 9.75 8.31
C SER A 82 -0.67 10.22 8.02
N ASP A 83 0.14 10.46 9.05
CA ASP A 83 1.58 10.69 8.87
C ASP A 83 2.29 9.40 8.41
N SER A 84 3.33 9.53 7.58
CA SER A 84 4.17 8.40 7.17
C SER A 84 5.65 8.76 7.09
N GLY A 85 6.50 7.73 7.02
CA GLY A 85 7.96 7.88 6.97
C GLY A 85 8.57 8.29 8.32
N GLY A 86 9.71 8.96 8.25
CA GLY A 86 10.48 9.44 9.39
C GLY A 86 11.22 8.35 10.16
N ARG A 87 11.92 8.78 11.22
CA ARG A 87 12.66 7.89 12.10
C ARG A 87 11.72 7.15 13.04
N MET A 88 11.84 5.83 13.05
CA MET A 88 11.19 4.94 13.99
C MET A 88 12.23 4.37 14.94
N TRP A 89 11.98 4.35 16.25
CA TRP A 89 12.85 3.71 17.21
C TRP A 89 12.31 2.33 17.55
N VAL A 90 13.11 1.29 17.32
CA VAL A 90 12.79 -0.09 17.68
C VAL A 90 13.61 -0.47 18.90
N TYR A 91 12.93 -0.96 19.93
CA TYR A 91 13.60 -1.48 21.11
C TYR A 91 14.03 -2.93 20.88
N ALA A 92 15.32 -3.18 21.02
CA ALA A 92 15.92 -4.50 21.09
C ALA A 92 16.28 -4.80 22.55
N PRO A 93 15.61 -5.78 23.21
CA PRO A 93 15.95 -6.15 24.58
C PRO A 93 17.35 -6.76 24.67
N SER A 94 17.89 -6.83 25.89
CA SER A 94 19.14 -7.56 26.12
C SER A 94 18.97 -9.02 25.69
N PRO A 95 19.93 -9.60 24.94
CA PRO A 95 19.89 -11.00 24.54
C PRO A 95 20.32 -11.96 25.67
N GLY A 96 20.48 -11.48 26.91
CA GLY A 96 20.78 -12.33 28.07
C GLY A 96 22.26 -12.75 28.22
N ASN A 97 23.16 -12.24 27.38
CA ASN A 97 24.60 -12.51 27.43
C ASN A 97 25.41 -11.37 28.10
N GLY A 98 24.76 -10.55 28.92
CA GLY A 98 25.36 -9.35 29.52
C GLY A 98 25.42 -8.13 28.60
N ALA A 99 25.10 -8.24 27.31
CA ALA A 99 24.97 -7.08 26.45
C ALA A 99 23.74 -6.22 26.82
N PRO A 100 23.85 -4.88 26.82
CA PRO A 100 22.73 -4.02 27.16
C PRO A 100 21.64 -4.03 26.07
N ALA A 101 20.42 -3.70 26.47
CA ALA A 101 19.34 -3.40 25.54
C ALA A 101 19.70 -2.17 24.67
N ARG A 102 19.13 -2.08 23.46
CA ARG A 102 19.43 -1.01 22.50
C ARG A 102 18.17 -0.46 21.86
N ALA A 103 18.14 0.85 21.63
CA ALA A 103 17.18 1.49 20.74
C ALA A 103 17.82 1.62 19.34
N ILE A 104 17.27 0.91 18.36
CA ILE A 104 17.74 0.90 16.98
C ILE A 104 16.87 1.87 16.17
N PRO A 105 17.42 2.98 15.65
CA PRO A 105 16.68 3.84 14.75
C PRO A 105 16.56 3.17 13.38
N ILE A 106 15.33 3.08 12.87
CA ILE A 106 15.00 2.70 11.51
C ILE A 106 14.57 3.98 10.77
N ASP A 107 15.31 4.34 9.73
CA ASP A 107 14.89 5.40 8.83
C ASP A 107 13.88 4.83 7.82
N ARG A 108 12.64 5.32 7.87
CA ARG A 108 11.57 4.93 6.95
C ARG A 108 11.43 5.94 5.79
N GLY A 109 12.46 6.73 5.54
CA GLY A 109 12.48 7.79 4.54
C GLY A 109 11.97 9.13 5.08
N PRO A 110 11.80 10.14 4.19
CA PRO A 110 11.37 11.46 4.60
C PRO A 110 10.02 11.42 5.31
N ARG A 111 9.86 12.23 6.36
CA ARG A 111 8.58 12.38 7.03
C ARG A 111 7.59 13.07 6.10
N GLN A 112 6.46 12.43 5.86
CA GLN A 112 5.36 13.00 5.10
C GLN A 112 4.18 13.25 6.02
N LYS A 113 3.80 14.52 6.17
CA LYS A 113 2.63 14.91 6.96
C LYS A 113 1.35 14.43 6.27
N GLY A 114 0.36 14.01 7.05
CA GLY A 114 -0.99 13.75 6.55
C GLY A 114 -1.66 14.98 5.92
N LEU A 115 -2.54 14.75 4.95
CA LEU A 115 -3.31 15.79 4.29
C LEU A 115 -4.54 16.18 5.12
N GLU A 116 -4.62 17.45 5.51
CA GLU A 116 -5.75 17.98 6.30
C GLU A 116 -7.07 17.90 5.52
N GLU A 117 -7.04 18.10 4.20
CA GLU A 117 -8.23 17.98 3.35
C GLU A 117 -8.80 16.55 3.37
N ALA A 118 -7.92 15.55 3.33
CA ALA A 118 -8.34 14.15 3.44
C ALA A 118 -9.00 13.88 4.80
N LYS A 119 -8.42 14.42 5.88
CA LYS A 119 -8.98 14.32 7.23
C LYS A 119 -10.38 14.93 7.32
N ARG A 120 -10.57 16.11 6.73
CA ARG A 120 -11.86 16.82 6.68
C ARG A 120 -12.91 15.97 5.96
N ARG A 121 -12.63 15.52 4.75
CA ARG A 121 -13.56 14.69 3.95
C ARG A 121 -13.89 13.36 4.62
N ALA A 122 -12.91 12.69 5.22
CA ALA A 122 -13.16 11.47 5.99
C ALA A 122 -14.18 11.71 7.11
N ASN A 123 -14.01 12.79 7.88
CA ASN A 123 -14.91 13.14 8.96
C ASN A 123 -16.32 13.49 8.45
N GLU A 124 -16.42 14.22 7.34
CA GLU A 124 -17.71 14.58 6.73
C GLU A 124 -18.50 13.33 6.31
N LEU A 125 -17.85 12.39 5.61
CA LEU A 125 -18.49 11.14 5.18
C LEU A 125 -18.86 10.21 6.34
N VAL A 126 -18.07 10.20 7.41
CA VAL A 126 -18.41 9.41 8.62
C VAL A 126 -19.62 10.03 9.33
N ARG A 127 -19.70 11.36 9.41
CA ARG A 127 -20.82 12.06 10.05
C ARG A 127 -22.12 11.89 9.27
N SER A 128 -22.09 11.95 7.94
CA SER A 128 -23.31 11.83 7.11
C SER A 128 -23.92 10.43 7.12
N LYS A 129 -23.17 9.39 7.52
CA LYS A 129 -23.63 8.00 7.63
C LYS A 129 -24.17 7.64 9.02
N GLY A 130 -23.93 8.48 10.02
CA GLY A 130 -24.35 8.25 11.41
C GLY A 130 -25.72 8.85 11.77
N THR A 131 -26.39 9.50 10.81
CA THR A 131 -27.73 10.10 10.91
C THR A 131 -28.68 9.38 9.97
#